data_AF-A0A2C6ABU9-F1
#
_entry.id   AF-A0A2C6ABU9-F1
#
_cell.length_a   1.000
_cell.length_b   1.000
_cell.length_c   1.000
_cell.angle_alpha   90.00
_cell.angle_beta   90.00
_cell.angle_gamma   90.00
#
_symmetry.space_group_name_H-M   'P 1'
#
loop_
_entity.id
_entity.type
_entity.pdbx_description
1 polymer ?
#
loop_
_entity_poly.entity_id
_entity_poly.type
_entity_poly.pdbx_seq_one_letter_code
_entity_poly.pdbx_strand_id
1 'polypeptide(L)'
;MNVAAEEKVGQIQQMGRIYSSAAAVVAWLGEEDDDTEPAFSMLKQLAIPGAWRSLRLVSASSRAGLLSVIRLFQRTYFTRAWIVQEVVLAARVMVLCGKCEIDWDVLAQASHVFMTTGLRVSMNTMRKEQAPAEADVSFSSPTVLRAIKNDREKGQPWYDTLLHTLIRTRNFKSANPSDKLYSLLGLIQQHVQNKALLRPEYEVQSTETTYKNAAIQILTESDDLLLLSCVEGELFQHSESAEPMPSWVPDWREEKPLGLRGTGYARYWAAGEELTQRPVIDRLASTLTLKGLKLDEISRTGETKYEVFGSGPPSFPGWADILTSLPPSYRGMRRDTD
;
A
#
# COMPACT_ATOMS: atom_id res chain seq x y z
N MET A 1 -3.24 1.33 -34.79
CA MET A 1 -3.85 1.55 -33.48
C MET A 1 -4.81 0.39 -33.23
N ASN A 2 -4.65 -0.31 -32.11
CA ASN A 2 -5.41 -1.52 -31.80
C ASN A 2 -6.76 -1.12 -31.18
N VAL A 3 -7.88 -1.46 -31.81
CA VAL A 3 -9.24 -1.09 -31.37
C VAL A 3 -9.51 -1.52 -29.92
N ALA A 4 -8.97 -2.67 -29.50
CA ALA A 4 -9.11 -3.17 -28.14
C ALA A 4 -8.39 -2.30 -27.09
N ALA A 5 -7.28 -1.66 -27.45
CA ALA A 5 -6.54 -0.78 -26.54
C ALA A 5 -7.27 0.55 -26.35
N GLU A 6 -7.82 1.12 -27.42
CA GLU A 6 -8.65 2.32 -27.35
C GLU A 6 -9.92 2.08 -26.53
N GLU A 7 -10.58 0.93 -26.74
CA GLU A 7 -11.73 0.52 -25.94
C GLU A 7 -11.36 0.40 -24.45
N LYS A 8 -10.23 -0.24 -24.12
CA LYS A 8 -9.75 -0.36 -22.74
C LYS A 8 -9.49 1.01 -22.10
N VAL A 9 -8.87 1.95 -22.80
CA VAL A 9 -8.67 3.32 -22.30
C VAL A 9 -10.01 4.01 -22.05
N GLY A 10 -10.96 3.87 -22.97
CA GLY A 10 -12.32 4.38 -22.81
C GLY A 10 -13.03 3.80 -21.59
N GLN A 11 -12.93 2.49 -21.38
CA GLN A 11 -13.51 1.80 -20.23
C GLN A 11 -12.91 2.32 -18.92
N ILE A 12 -11.58 2.43 -18.81
CA ILE A 12 -10.90 2.91 -17.60
C ILE A 12 -11.35 4.31 -17.22
N GLN A 13 -11.52 5.20 -18.20
CA GLN A 13 -12.03 6.54 -17.98
C GLN A 13 -13.48 6.56 -17.48
N GLN A 14 -14.26 5.50 -17.71
CA GLN A 14 -15.64 5.35 -17.27
C GLN A 14 -15.76 4.61 -15.93
N MET A 15 -14.83 3.72 -15.56
CA MET A 15 -14.94 2.87 -14.37
C MET A 15 -15.23 3.66 -13.09
N GLY A 16 -14.59 4.83 -12.93
CA GLY A 16 -14.85 5.70 -11.79
C GLY A 16 -16.32 6.13 -11.67
N ARG A 17 -16.98 6.44 -12.80
CA ARG A 17 -18.41 6.79 -12.85
C ARG A 17 -19.30 5.57 -12.63
N ILE A 18 -18.93 4.43 -13.20
CA ILE A 18 -19.70 3.18 -13.07
C ILE A 18 -19.80 2.77 -11.60
N TYR A 19 -18.67 2.65 -10.90
CA TYR A 19 -18.69 2.21 -9.50
C TYR A 19 -19.30 3.25 -8.55
N SER A 20 -19.07 4.55 -8.80
CA SER A 20 -19.68 5.60 -7.97
C SER A 20 -21.19 5.76 -8.17
N SER A 21 -21.71 5.40 -9.35
CA SER A 21 -23.14 5.47 -9.67
C SER A 21 -23.90 4.17 -9.41
N ALA A 22 -23.19 3.06 -9.15
CA ALA A 22 -23.80 1.77 -8.90
C ALA A 22 -24.52 1.75 -7.53
N ALA A 23 -25.74 1.20 -7.51
CA ALA A 23 -26.47 0.99 -6.25
C ALA A 23 -25.74 0.01 -5.31
N ALA A 24 -25.07 -0.99 -5.88
CA ALA A 24 -24.18 -1.89 -5.18
C ALA A 24 -23.13 -2.46 -6.16
N VAL A 25 -21.96 -2.81 -5.63
CA VAL A 25 -20.90 -3.52 -6.35
C VAL A 25 -20.74 -4.92 -5.74
N VAL A 26 -20.61 -5.92 -6.60
CA VAL A 26 -20.40 -7.30 -6.19
C VAL A 26 -18.91 -7.64 -6.27
N ALA A 27 -18.31 -7.94 -5.12
CA ALA A 27 -16.97 -8.47 -4.98
C ALA A 27 -17.03 -10.01 -5.07
N TRP A 28 -16.90 -10.56 -6.28
CA TRP A 28 -16.92 -12.01 -6.51
C TRP A 28 -15.56 -12.65 -6.24
N LEU A 29 -15.51 -13.56 -5.26
CA LEU A 29 -14.31 -14.27 -4.81
C LEU A 29 -14.10 -15.62 -5.52
N GLY A 30 -15.03 -16.05 -6.38
CA GLY A 30 -15.02 -17.34 -7.04
C GLY A 30 -16.03 -18.34 -6.45
N GLU A 31 -15.96 -19.58 -6.93
CA GLU A 31 -16.77 -20.69 -6.41
C GLU A 31 -16.47 -21.00 -4.93
N GLU A 32 -17.44 -21.59 -4.26
CA GLU A 32 -17.25 -22.07 -2.89
C GLU A 32 -16.38 -23.33 -2.83
N ASP A 33 -15.67 -23.47 -1.71
CA ASP A 33 -14.89 -24.64 -1.32
C ASP A 33 -15.15 -24.98 0.16
N ASP A 34 -14.51 -26.03 0.66
CA ASP A 34 -14.65 -26.50 2.05
C ASP A 34 -14.28 -25.44 3.11
N ASP A 35 -13.51 -24.42 2.72
CA ASP A 35 -13.08 -23.34 3.60
C ASP A 35 -14.02 -22.11 3.55
N THR A 36 -14.92 -22.04 2.57
CA THR A 36 -15.73 -20.84 2.32
C THR A 36 -16.72 -20.56 3.46
N GLU A 37 -17.58 -21.50 3.80
CA GLU A 37 -18.59 -21.31 4.86
C GLU A 37 -17.96 -21.11 6.26
N PRO A 38 -16.95 -21.90 6.68
CA PRO A 38 -16.24 -21.66 7.95
C PRO A 38 -15.57 -20.29 8.01
N ALA A 39 -14.95 -19.83 6.90
CA ALA A 39 -14.34 -18.51 6.84
C ALA A 39 -15.38 -17.40 7.02
N PHE A 40 -16.52 -17.48 6.30
CA PHE A 40 -17.58 -16.47 6.40
C PHE A 40 -18.19 -16.41 7.80
N SER A 41 -18.39 -17.56 8.46
CA SER A 41 -18.85 -17.63 9.85
C SER A 41 -17.85 -16.98 10.82
N MET A 42 -16.56 -17.31 10.68
CA MET A 42 -15.49 -16.73 11.50
C MET A 42 -15.38 -15.21 11.31
N LEU A 43 -15.46 -14.71 10.07
CA LEU A 43 -15.45 -13.29 9.76
C LEU A 43 -16.61 -12.54 10.42
N LYS A 44 -17.84 -13.09 10.35
CA LYS A 44 -19.02 -12.53 11.02
C LYS A 44 -18.82 -12.45 12.54
N GLN A 45 -18.26 -13.49 13.16
CA GLN A 45 -17.98 -13.51 14.60
C GLN A 45 -16.94 -12.44 14.99
N LEU A 46 -15.86 -12.33 14.22
CA LEU A 46 -14.78 -11.37 14.47
C LEU A 46 -15.22 -9.92 14.28
N ALA A 47 -16.19 -9.67 13.42
CA ALA A 47 -16.73 -8.33 13.20
C ALA A 47 -17.55 -7.82 14.40
N ILE A 48 -18.05 -8.72 15.27
CA ILE A 48 -18.79 -8.34 16.47
C ILE A 48 -17.83 -7.63 17.45
N PRO A 49 -18.15 -6.39 17.89
CA PRO A 49 -17.29 -5.65 18.81
C PRO A 49 -16.96 -6.44 20.08
N GLY A 50 -15.67 -6.61 20.36
CA GLY A 50 -15.18 -7.30 21.56
C GLY A 50 -15.25 -8.84 21.52
N ALA A 51 -15.93 -9.46 20.56
CA ALA A 51 -16.05 -10.92 20.46
C ALA A 51 -14.71 -11.64 20.27
N TRP A 52 -13.73 -10.96 19.67
CA TRP A 52 -12.38 -11.50 19.54
C TRP A 52 -11.68 -11.75 20.89
N ARG A 53 -12.06 -11.04 21.96
CA ARG A 53 -11.48 -11.24 23.31
C ARG A 53 -11.86 -12.60 23.90
N SER A 54 -13.02 -13.13 23.49
CA SER A 54 -13.49 -14.46 23.89
C SER A 54 -12.96 -15.59 22.99
N LEU A 55 -12.22 -15.28 21.90
CA LEU A 55 -11.64 -16.31 21.05
C LEU A 55 -10.55 -17.06 21.79
N ARG A 56 -10.83 -18.33 22.08
CA ARG A 56 -9.84 -19.28 22.59
C ARG A 56 -9.05 -19.83 21.41
N LEU A 57 -7.92 -19.21 21.09
CA LEU A 57 -7.05 -19.61 19.96
C LEU A 57 -6.51 -21.04 20.04
N VAL A 58 -6.48 -21.61 21.25
CA VAL A 58 -6.14 -23.01 21.51
C VAL A 58 -7.26 -23.99 21.18
N SER A 59 -8.50 -23.53 20.96
CA SER A 59 -9.59 -24.41 20.55
C SER A 59 -9.45 -24.82 19.08
N ALA A 60 -9.66 -26.12 18.81
CA ALA A 60 -9.56 -26.68 17.46
C ALA A 60 -10.51 -25.99 16.47
N SER A 61 -11.73 -25.64 16.90
CA SER A 61 -12.73 -24.95 16.07
C SER A 61 -12.30 -23.52 15.70
N SER A 62 -11.79 -22.75 16.66
CA SER A 62 -11.30 -21.39 16.37
C SER A 62 -10.09 -21.42 15.44
N ARG A 63 -9.18 -22.37 15.67
CA ARG A 63 -8.00 -22.56 14.80
C ARG A 63 -8.41 -22.96 13.39
N ALA A 64 -9.33 -23.91 13.22
CA ALA A 64 -9.84 -24.31 11.91
C ALA A 64 -10.51 -23.13 11.18
N GLY A 65 -11.40 -22.38 11.83
CA GLY A 65 -12.05 -21.22 11.22
C GLY A 65 -11.05 -20.13 10.81
N LEU A 66 -10.00 -19.87 11.60
CA LEU A 66 -8.94 -18.92 11.24
C LEU A 66 -8.12 -19.40 10.05
N LEU A 67 -7.85 -20.70 9.93
CA LEU A 67 -7.17 -21.27 8.76
C LEU A 67 -8.01 -21.10 7.48
N SER A 68 -9.33 -21.33 7.57
CA SER A 68 -10.24 -21.07 6.45
C SER A 68 -10.25 -19.59 6.06
N VAL A 69 -10.21 -18.67 7.03
CA VAL A 69 -10.02 -17.24 6.72
C VAL A 69 -8.70 -16.98 6.00
N ILE A 70 -7.59 -17.60 6.43
CA ILE A 70 -6.29 -17.45 5.75
C ILE A 70 -6.40 -17.86 4.27
N ARG A 71 -7.07 -18.98 3.99
CA ARG A 71 -7.29 -19.50 2.63
C ARG A 71 -8.25 -18.65 1.81
N LEU A 72 -9.24 -18.02 2.45
CA LEU A 72 -10.09 -17.04 1.79
C LEU A 72 -9.26 -15.84 1.32
N PHE A 73 -8.40 -15.28 2.19
CA PHE A 73 -7.54 -14.15 1.87
C PHE A 73 -6.40 -14.46 0.88
N GLN A 74 -6.12 -15.75 0.61
CA GLN A 74 -5.21 -16.18 -0.45
C GLN A 74 -5.79 -16.02 -1.86
N ARG A 75 -7.11 -15.84 -1.98
CA ARG A 75 -7.76 -15.64 -3.27
C ARG A 75 -7.26 -14.35 -3.93
N THR A 76 -7.05 -14.44 -5.24
CA THR A 76 -6.43 -13.38 -6.06
C THR A 76 -7.14 -12.04 -5.93
N TYR A 77 -8.47 -12.04 -5.74
CA TYR A 77 -9.30 -10.84 -5.56
C TYR A 77 -8.65 -9.83 -4.61
N PHE A 78 -8.26 -10.25 -3.40
CA PHE A 78 -7.77 -9.34 -2.35
C PHE A 78 -6.44 -8.66 -2.65
N THR A 79 -5.73 -9.14 -3.67
CA THR A 79 -4.43 -8.60 -4.07
C THR A 79 -4.50 -7.74 -5.32
N ARG A 80 -5.59 -7.69 -6.08
CA ARG A 80 -5.64 -7.00 -7.37
C ARG A 80 -5.69 -5.48 -7.20
N ALA A 81 -4.87 -4.72 -7.94
CA ALA A 81 -4.90 -3.25 -7.93
C ALA A 81 -6.28 -2.66 -8.28
N TRP A 82 -6.98 -3.29 -9.23
CA TRP A 82 -8.29 -2.83 -9.72
C TRP A 82 -9.41 -2.85 -8.66
N ILE A 83 -9.30 -3.64 -7.59
CA ILE A 83 -10.33 -3.66 -6.53
C ILE A 83 -10.41 -2.33 -5.78
N VAL A 84 -9.36 -1.50 -5.86
CA VAL A 84 -9.30 -0.24 -5.12
C VAL A 84 -10.47 0.65 -5.53
N GLN A 85 -10.64 0.92 -6.82
CA GLN A 85 -11.77 1.71 -7.30
C GLN A 85 -13.11 0.97 -7.19
N GLU A 86 -13.13 -0.37 -7.34
CA GLU A 86 -14.34 -1.20 -7.20
C GLU A 86 -14.98 -1.02 -5.82
N VAL A 87 -14.14 -1.02 -4.78
CA VAL A 87 -14.58 -0.98 -3.38
C VAL A 87 -14.70 0.46 -2.87
N VAL A 88 -13.70 1.30 -3.14
CA VAL A 88 -13.61 2.64 -2.55
C VAL A 88 -14.70 3.57 -3.10
N LEU A 89 -15.05 3.44 -4.39
CA LEU A 89 -16.06 4.31 -5.01
C LEU A 89 -17.49 3.83 -4.80
N ALA A 90 -17.69 2.56 -4.47
CA ALA A 90 -19.01 1.98 -4.33
C ALA A 90 -19.76 2.52 -3.11
N ALA A 91 -21.06 2.78 -3.28
CA ALA A 91 -21.96 3.10 -2.18
C ALA A 91 -22.09 1.91 -1.22
N ARG A 92 -22.28 0.70 -1.76
CA ARG A 92 -22.36 -0.57 -1.04
C ARG A 92 -21.57 -1.64 -1.78
N VAL A 93 -20.87 -2.51 -1.04
CA VAL A 93 -20.14 -3.65 -1.60
C VAL A 93 -20.60 -4.93 -0.93
N MET A 94 -21.04 -5.90 -1.74
CA MET A 94 -21.41 -7.23 -1.30
C MET A 94 -20.32 -8.22 -1.73
N VAL A 95 -19.77 -8.95 -0.76
CA VAL A 95 -18.76 -9.98 -1.01
C VAL A 95 -19.47 -11.32 -1.20
N LEU A 96 -19.21 -11.97 -2.33
CA LEU A 96 -19.82 -13.24 -2.70
C LEU A 96 -18.74 -14.30 -2.96
N CYS A 97 -18.94 -15.52 -2.47
CA CYS A 97 -18.13 -16.70 -2.78
C CYS A 97 -19.06 -17.91 -2.84
N GLY A 98 -19.29 -18.47 -4.03
CA GLY A 98 -20.36 -19.46 -4.24
C GLY A 98 -21.72 -18.92 -3.74
N LYS A 99 -22.37 -19.64 -2.82
CA LYS A 99 -23.65 -19.20 -2.22
C LYS A 99 -23.48 -18.34 -0.96
N CYS A 100 -22.24 -18.13 -0.50
CA CYS A 100 -21.97 -17.39 0.73
C CYS A 100 -21.86 -15.90 0.45
N GLU A 101 -22.51 -15.09 1.29
CA GLU A 101 -22.48 -13.63 1.20
C GLU A 101 -22.17 -12.95 2.54
N ILE A 102 -21.42 -11.84 2.46
CA ILE A 102 -21.22 -10.88 3.55
C ILE A 102 -21.14 -9.45 3.02
N ASP A 103 -21.55 -8.50 3.85
CA ASP A 103 -21.28 -7.09 3.57
C ASP A 103 -19.78 -6.78 3.74
N TRP A 104 -19.24 -5.92 2.88
CA TRP A 104 -17.84 -5.52 2.93
C TRP A 104 -17.45 -4.91 4.27
N ASP A 105 -18.35 -4.20 4.95
CA ASP A 105 -18.04 -3.59 6.25
C ASP A 105 -17.78 -4.64 7.33
N VAL A 106 -18.45 -5.80 7.26
CA VAL A 106 -18.19 -6.96 8.14
C VAL A 106 -16.77 -7.48 7.88
N LEU A 107 -16.40 -7.65 6.60
CA LEU A 107 -15.07 -8.10 6.21
C LEU A 107 -13.98 -7.10 6.63
N ALA A 108 -14.20 -5.80 6.42
CA ALA A 108 -13.29 -4.73 6.81
C ALA A 108 -13.12 -4.63 8.33
N GLN A 109 -14.20 -4.86 9.09
CA GLN A 109 -14.15 -4.88 10.54
C GLN A 109 -13.35 -6.07 11.08
N ALA A 110 -13.57 -7.26 10.54
CA ALA A 110 -12.78 -8.44 10.90
C ALA A 110 -11.29 -8.26 10.52
N SER A 111 -11.01 -7.74 9.32
CA SER A 111 -9.66 -7.36 8.89
C SER A 111 -8.99 -6.40 9.87
N HIS A 112 -9.72 -5.42 10.40
CA HIS A 112 -9.18 -4.47 11.36
C HIS A 112 -8.84 -5.11 12.70
N VAL A 113 -9.67 -6.02 13.17
CA VAL A 113 -9.41 -6.82 14.37
C VAL A 113 -8.15 -7.67 14.19
N PHE A 114 -7.93 -8.26 13.01
CA PHE A 114 -6.67 -8.96 12.72
C PHE A 114 -5.47 -8.03 12.83
N MET A 115 -5.56 -6.82 12.28
CA MET A 115 -4.42 -5.91 12.19
C MET A 115 -4.06 -5.22 13.51
N THR A 116 -5.00 -5.10 14.45
CA THR A 116 -4.84 -4.34 15.70
C THR A 116 -4.74 -5.20 16.96
N THR A 117 -4.88 -6.52 16.85
CA THR A 117 -4.84 -7.44 18.00
C THR A 117 -3.74 -8.49 17.86
N GLY A 118 -3.55 -9.29 18.92
CA GLY A 118 -2.62 -10.42 18.92
C GLY A 118 -2.89 -11.47 17.84
N LEU A 119 -4.11 -11.48 17.25
CA LEU A 119 -4.47 -12.38 16.16
C LEU A 119 -3.55 -12.25 14.95
N ARG A 120 -2.98 -11.06 14.69
CA ARG A 120 -2.01 -10.87 13.60
C ARG A 120 -0.86 -11.85 13.69
N VAL A 121 -0.29 -12.00 14.89
CA VAL A 121 0.86 -12.86 15.13
C VAL A 121 0.42 -14.31 15.01
N SER A 122 -0.69 -14.69 15.63
CA SER A 122 -1.22 -16.06 15.57
C SER A 122 -1.53 -16.52 14.15
N MET A 123 -2.20 -15.70 13.33
CA MET A 123 -2.50 -16.05 11.94
C MET A 123 -1.23 -16.15 11.09
N ASN A 124 -0.26 -15.26 11.29
CA ASN A 124 1.03 -15.35 10.60
C ASN A 124 1.80 -16.62 10.98
N THR A 125 1.73 -17.05 12.24
CA THR A 125 2.30 -18.33 12.69
C THR A 125 1.58 -19.51 12.04
N MET A 126 0.25 -19.54 12.10
CA MET A 126 -0.56 -20.60 11.47
C MET A 126 -0.32 -20.69 9.96
N ARG A 127 -0.19 -19.55 9.27
CA ARG A 127 0.15 -19.47 7.84
C ARG A 127 1.48 -20.16 7.54
N LYS A 128 2.51 -19.92 8.36
CA LYS A 128 3.84 -20.53 8.19
C LYS A 128 3.85 -22.04 8.43
N GLU A 129 2.96 -22.54 9.28
CA GLU A 129 2.85 -23.97 9.61
C GLU A 129 2.21 -24.81 8.48
N GLN A 130 1.48 -24.22 7.52
CA GLN A 130 0.76 -24.95 6.45
C GLN A 130 1.56 -25.23 5.15
N ALA A 131 2.85 -24.85 5.03
CA ALA A 131 3.77 -25.05 3.88
C ALA A 131 3.52 -24.22 2.59
N PRO A 132 4.50 -24.19 1.64
CA PRO A 132 5.76 -23.45 1.74
C PRO A 132 5.56 -21.92 1.56
N ALA A 133 6.64 -21.16 1.75
CA ALA A 133 6.71 -19.71 1.94
C ALA A 133 6.25 -18.79 0.77
N GLU A 134 5.50 -19.28 -0.22
CA GLU A 134 5.39 -18.61 -1.53
C GLU A 134 4.19 -17.67 -1.71
N ALA A 135 3.11 -17.83 -0.94
CA ALA A 135 1.99 -16.90 -1.00
C ALA A 135 2.11 -15.84 0.11
N ASP A 136 2.55 -14.63 -0.23
CA ASP A 136 2.42 -13.50 0.70
C ASP A 136 0.94 -13.12 0.84
N VAL A 137 0.33 -13.60 1.92
CA VAL A 137 -1.08 -13.31 2.26
C VAL A 137 -1.12 -12.07 3.12
N SER A 138 -1.72 -11.00 2.58
CA SER A 138 -2.04 -9.80 3.36
C SER A 138 -3.50 -9.81 3.81
N PHE A 139 -3.71 -9.76 5.11
CA PHE A 139 -5.04 -9.62 5.72
C PHE A 139 -5.50 -8.16 5.80
N SER A 140 -4.65 -7.20 5.41
CA SER A 140 -4.90 -5.77 5.61
C SER A 140 -5.75 -5.15 4.50
N SER A 141 -5.88 -5.80 3.34
CA SER A 141 -6.51 -5.22 2.13
C SER A 141 -7.89 -4.59 2.44
N PRO A 142 -8.85 -5.26 3.09
CA PRO A 142 -10.14 -4.64 3.43
C PRO A 142 -10.05 -3.43 4.36
N THR A 143 -9.19 -3.47 5.38
CA THR A 143 -8.95 -2.33 6.28
C THR A 143 -8.30 -1.17 5.55
N VAL A 144 -7.36 -1.45 4.65
CA VAL A 144 -6.67 -0.44 3.83
C VAL A 144 -7.66 0.25 2.90
N LEU A 145 -8.51 -0.50 2.19
CA LEU A 145 -9.54 0.08 1.32
C LEU A 145 -10.56 0.91 2.10
N ARG A 146 -10.97 0.46 3.30
CA ARG A 146 -11.82 1.27 4.20
C ARG A 146 -11.14 2.58 4.60
N ALA A 147 -9.85 2.56 4.92
CA ALA A 147 -9.10 3.77 5.26
C ALA A 147 -8.98 4.73 4.06
N ILE A 148 -8.78 4.21 2.84
CA ILE A 148 -8.74 5.03 1.61
C ILE A 148 -10.11 5.68 1.36
N LYS A 149 -11.21 4.93 1.51
CA LYS A 149 -12.58 5.46 1.39
C LYS A 149 -12.83 6.59 2.38
N ASN A 150 -12.51 6.38 3.66
CA ASN A 150 -12.66 7.40 4.69
C ASN A 150 -11.83 8.67 4.42
N ASP A 151 -10.59 8.53 3.91
CA ASP A 151 -9.76 9.71 3.62
C ASP A 151 -10.23 10.48 2.39
N ARG A 152 -10.77 9.78 1.40
CA ARG A 152 -11.41 10.41 0.23
C ARG A 152 -12.64 11.22 0.65
N GLU A 153 -13.47 10.68 1.55
CA GLU A 153 -14.66 11.36 2.06
C GLU A 153 -14.34 12.62 2.87
N LYS A 154 -13.12 12.73 3.42
CA LYS A 154 -12.64 13.97 4.06
C LYS A 154 -12.29 15.10 3.07
N GLY A 155 -12.29 14.83 1.76
CA GLY A 155 -12.07 15.86 0.74
C GLY A 155 -10.64 16.39 0.65
N GLN A 156 -9.64 15.53 0.83
CA GLN A 156 -8.23 15.89 0.64
C GLN A 156 -7.93 16.31 -0.81
N PRO A 157 -6.86 17.08 -1.06
CA PRO A 157 -6.42 17.37 -2.42
C PRO A 157 -6.24 16.09 -3.27
N TRP A 158 -6.42 16.23 -4.58
CA TRP A 158 -6.39 15.09 -5.50
C TRP A 158 -5.02 14.38 -5.49
N TYR A 159 -3.92 15.14 -5.39
CA TYR A 159 -2.56 14.60 -5.38
C TYR A 159 -2.28 13.83 -4.08
N ASP A 160 -2.82 14.26 -2.94
CA ASP A 160 -2.73 13.54 -1.68
C ASP A 160 -3.54 12.26 -1.73
N THR A 161 -4.76 12.32 -2.29
CA THR A 161 -5.60 11.13 -2.50
C THR A 161 -4.86 10.11 -3.37
N LEU A 162 -4.28 10.53 -4.49
CA LEU A 162 -3.55 9.64 -5.39
C LEU A 162 -2.28 9.07 -4.73
N LEU A 163 -1.41 9.93 -4.17
CA LEU A 163 -0.14 9.53 -3.58
C LEU A 163 -0.34 8.63 -2.35
N HIS A 164 -1.25 8.97 -1.44
CA HIS A 164 -1.53 8.12 -0.29
C HIS A 164 -2.13 6.78 -0.68
N THR A 165 -2.95 6.74 -1.73
CA THR A 165 -3.46 5.47 -2.25
C THR A 165 -2.33 4.63 -2.83
N LEU A 166 -1.48 5.20 -3.70
CA LEU A 166 -0.29 4.54 -4.25
C LEU A 166 0.62 3.95 -3.16
N ILE A 167 0.81 4.69 -2.05
CA ILE A 167 1.58 4.21 -0.89
C ILE A 167 0.89 3.02 -0.22
N ARG A 168 -0.43 3.13 0.04
CA ARG A 168 -1.20 2.11 0.77
C ARG A 168 -1.42 0.82 0.00
N THR A 169 -1.46 0.92 -1.33
CA THR A 169 -1.74 -0.21 -2.22
C THR A 169 -0.48 -0.65 -2.99
N ARG A 170 0.72 -0.30 -2.51
CA ARG A 170 2.00 -0.63 -3.15
C ARG A 170 2.12 -2.14 -3.44
N ASN A 171 1.64 -2.97 -2.51
CA ASN A 171 1.65 -4.44 -2.62
C ASN A 171 0.46 -5.04 -3.39
N PHE A 172 -0.42 -4.22 -3.99
CA PHE A 172 -1.53 -4.72 -4.81
C PHE A 172 -1.03 -5.02 -6.22
N LYS A 173 -1.26 -6.22 -6.71
CA LYS A 173 -0.75 -6.79 -7.95
C LYS A 173 -1.52 -6.33 -9.18
N SER A 174 -0.80 -6.19 -10.28
CA SER A 174 -1.37 -5.99 -11.61
C SER A 174 -0.53 -6.71 -12.66
N ALA A 175 -1.17 -7.19 -13.72
CA ALA A 175 -0.47 -7.86 -14.83
C ALA A 175 0.30 -6.85 -15.69
N ASN A 176 -0.32 -5.71 -16.01
CA ASN A 176 0.38 -4.57 -16.57
C ASN A 176 0.85 -3.67 -15.41
N PRO A 177 2.16 -3.37 -15.30
CA PRO A 177 2.67 -2.47 -14.27
C PRO A 177 1.97 -1.10 -14.21
N SER A 178 1.64 -0.52 -15.37
CA SER A 178 0.98 0.79 -15.44
C SER A 178 -0.40 0.82 -14.76
N ASP A 179 -1.04 -0.34 -14.60
CA ASP A 179 -2.30 -0.45 -13.85
C ASP A 179 -2.14 -0.12 -12.36
N LYS A 180 -0.93 -0.14 -11.79
CA LYS A 180 -0.67 0.38 -10.43
C LYS A 180 -1.12 1.83 -10.28
N LEU A 181 -0.98 2.63 -11.35
CA LEU A 181 -1.46 4.00 -11.42
C LEU A 181 -2.90 4.05 -11.95
N TYR A 182 -3.16 3.41 -13.10
CA TYR A 182 -4.42 3.58 -13.82
C TYR A 182 -5.64 3.07 -13.05
N SER A 183 -5.47 2.03 -12.23
CA SER A 183 -6.53 1.52 -11.34
C SER A 183 -6.99 2.51 -10.28
N LEU A 184 -6.24 3.58 -10.05
CA LEU A 184 -6.51 4.58 -9.02
C LEU A 184 -7.12 5.88 -9.59
N LEU A 185 -7.07 6.07 -10.91
CA LEU A 185 -7.54 7.32 -11.54
C LEU A 185 -9.05 7.55 -11.36
N GLY A 186 -9.84 6.49 -11.17
CA GLY A 186 -11.25 6.59 -10.83
C GLY A 186 -11.50 7.36 -9.52
N LEU A 187 -10.56 7.33 -8.57
CA LEU A 187 -10.66 8.05 -7.30
C LEU A 187 -10.58 9.56 -7.46
N ILE A 188 -9.82 10.02 -8.46
CA ILE A 188 -9.55 11.43 -8.75
C ILE A 188 -10.17 11.87 -10.08
N GLN A 189 -11.17 11.15 -10.59
CA GLN A 189 -11.69 11.26 -11.95
C GLN A 189 -12.07 12.69 -12.36
N GLN A 190 -12.63 13.48 -11.44
CA GLN A 190 -13.00 14.88 -11.67
C GLN A 190 -11.80 15.79 -12.02
N HIS A 191 -10.59 15.38 -11.66
CA HIS A 191 -9.36 16.12 -11.90
C HIS A 191 -8.57 15.58 -13.10
N VAL A 192 -8.76 14.31 -13.49
CA VAL A 192 -7.98 13.65 -14.55
C VAL A 192 -8.18 14.31 -15.91
N GLN A 193 -9.37 14.83 -16.20
CA GLN A 193 -9.69 15.43 -17.51
C GLN A 193 -8.75 16.58 -17.90
N ASN A 194 -8.27 17.34 -16.93
CA ASN A 194 -7.36 18.47 -17.15
C ASN A 194 -5.88 18.11 -16.91
N LYS A 195 -5.56 16.82 -16.76
CA LYS A 195 -4.22 16.32 -16.43
C LYS A 195 -3.72 15.40 -17.52
N ALA A 196 -3.23 15.99 -18.61
CA ALA A 196 -2.74 15.25 -19.77
C ALA A 196 -1.69 14.18 -19.40
N LEU A 197 -0.82 14.45 -18.41
CA LEU A 197 0.21 13.51 -17.96
C LEU A 197 -0.34 12.26 -17.25
N LEU A 198 -1.59 12.29 -16.76
CA LEU A 198 -2.20 11.16 -16.07
C LEU A 198 -3.14 10.35 -16.99
N ARG A 199 -3.26 10.72 -18.26
CA ARG A 199 -4.15 10.01 -19.18
C ARG A 199 -3.64 8.58 -19.43
N PRO A 200 -4.49 7.54 -19.35
CA PRO A 200 -4.07 6.19 -19.67
C PRO A 200 -3.69 6.01 -21.14
N GLU A 201 -2.49 5.47 -21.36
CA GLU A 201 -1.96 5.10 -22.68
C GLU A 201 -1.20 3.76 -22.58
N TYR A 202 -1.73 2.68 -23.19
CA TYR A 202 -1.21 1.31 -23.02
C TYR A 202 -0.29 0.80 -24.13
N GLU A 203 -0.20 1.51 -25.26
CA GLU A 203 0.60 1.09 -26.43
C GLU A 203 1.71 2.07 -26.80
N VAL A 204 1.54 3.34 -26.43
CA VAL A 204 2.45 4.43 -26.80
C VAL A 204 3.46 4.70 -25.69
N GLN A 205 3.04 4.55 -24.44
CA GLN A 205 3.77 5.02 -23.28
C GLN A 205 4.39 3.84 -22.51
N SER A 206 5.69 3.94 -22.22
CA SER A 206 6.38 2.99 -21.32
C SER A 206 5.84 3.09 -19.89
N THR A 207 6.05 2.05 -19.09
CA THR A 207 5.69 2.09 -17.65
C THR A 207 6.48 3.19 -16.95
N GLU A 208 7.75 3.34 -17.31
CA GLU A 208 8.67 4.35 -16.82
C GLU A 208 8.16 5.76 -17.12
N THR A 209 7.72 6.00 -18.35
CA THR A 209 7.11 7.28 -18.73
C THR A 209 5.81 7.51 -17.97
N THR A 210 4.98 6.49 -17.76
CA THR A 210 3.75 6.53 -16.93
C THR A 210 4.04 6.97 -15.52
N TYR A 211 5.05 6.38 -14.90
CA TYR A 211 5.42 6.69 -13.52
C TYR A 211 6.07 8.07 -13.41
N LYS A 212 6.96 8.41 -14.33
CA LYS A 212 7.57 9.75 -14.43
C LYS A 212 6.50 10.82 -14.57
N ASN A 213 5.54 10.65 -15.48
CA ASN A 213 4.47 11.60 -15.71
C ASN A 213 3.59 11.80 -14.46
N ALA A 214 3.29 10.72 -13.73
CA ALA A 214 2.58 10.82 -12.46
C ALA A 214 3.38 11.58 -11.40
N ALA A 215 4.68 11.30 -11.26
CA ALA A 215 5.53 12.00 -10.31
C ALA A 215 5.68 13.49 -10.64
N ILE A 216 5.85 13.84 -11.92
CA ILE A 216 5.85 15.24 -12.39
C ILE A 216 4.54 15.92 -11.99
N GLN A 217 3.40 15.30 -12.30
CA GLN A 217 2.09 15.90 -12.04
C GLN A 217 1.85 16.13 -10.55
N ILE A 218 2.19 15.15 -9.70
CA ILE A 218 2.07 15.27 -8.24
C ILE A 218 2.98 16.39 -7.74
N LEU A 219 4.30 16.34 -8.02
CA LEU A 219 5.27 17.32 -7.51
C LEU A 219 5.04 18.75 -8.01
N THR A 220 4.44 18.92 -9.19
CA THR A 220 4.14 20.25 -9.74
C THR A 220 2.95 20.90 -9.03
N GLU A 221 1.99 20.11 -8.56
CA GLU A 221 0.75 20.61 -7.95
C GLU A 221 0.69 20.45 -6.43
N SER A 222 1.55 19.64 -5.81
CA SER A 222 1.63 19.49 -4.37
C SER A 222 2.53 20.56 -3.74
N ASP A 223 2.18 20.94 -2.51
CA ASP A 223 3.05 21.71 -1.60
C ASP A 223 3.84 20.79 -0.67
N ASP A 224 4.17 19.59 -1.17
CA ASP A 224 4.71 18.51 -0.38
C ASP A 224 5.68 17.65 -1.20
N LEU A 225 6.84 17.35 -0.61
CA LEU A 225 7.87 16.47 -1.17
C LEU A 225 7.74 15.02 -0.72
N LEU A 226 6.61 14.64 -0.11
CA LEU A 226 6.34 13.29 0.38
C LEU A 226 6.62 12.20 -0.67
N LEU A 227 6.37 12.47 -1.95
CA LEU A 227 6.63 11.54 -3.05
C LEU A 227 8.10 11.06 -3.06
N LEU A 228 9.04 11.94 -2.73
CA LEU A 228 10.46 11.60 -2.69
C LEU A 228 10.80 10.59 -1.58
N SER A 229 9.98 10.53 -0.52
CA SER A 229 10.12 9.48 0.50
C SER A 229 9.70 8.10 0.01
N CYS A 230 9.10 7.98 -1.17
CA CYS A 230 8.64 6.73 -1.76
C CYS A 230 9.59 6.19 -2.83
N VAL A 231 10.70 6.89 -3.08
CA VAL A 231 11.74 6.48 -4.01
C VAL A 231 12.60 5.40 -3.37
N GLU A 232 12.88 4.37 -4.13
CA GLU A 232 13.72 3.26 -3.74
C GLU A 232 15.21 3.53 -3.93
N GLY A 233 16.03 2.92 -3.06
CA GLY A 233 17.47 2.89 -3.23
C GLY A 233 17.88 2.05 -4.44
N GLU A 234 19.09 2.27 -4.94
CA GLU A 234 19.63 1.64 -6.16
C GLU A 234 19.48 0.12 -6.19
N LEU A 235 19.59 -0.56 -5.03
CA LEU A 235 19.45 -2.02 -4.91
C LEU A 235 18.05 -2.57 -5.23
N PHE A 236 17.03 -1.71 -5.25
CA PHE A 236 15.63 -2.08 -5.48
C PHE A 236 15.11 -1.51 -6.80
N GLN A 237 15.94 -0.76 -7.54
CA GLN A 237 15.57 -0.28 -8.85
C GLN A 237 15.66 -1.43 -9.86
N HIS A 238 14.64 -1.54 -10.73
CA HIS A 238 14.64 -2.53 -11.80
C HIS A 238 15.64 -2.13 -12.89
N SER A 239 16.90 -2.56 -12.72
CA SER A 239 18.07 -2.22 -13.57
C SER A 239 17.99 -2.73 -15.01
N GLU A 240 17.07 -3.65 -15.32
CA GLU A 240 16.98 -4.30 -16.64
C GLU A 240 16.14 -3.52 -17.67
N SER A 241 15.65 -2.31 -17.35
CA SER A 241 14.87 -1.51 -18.31
C SER A 241 15.76 -0.76 -19.31
N ALA A 242 15.30 -0.65 -20.56
CA ALA A 242 15.96 0.11 -21.62
C ALA A 242 15.96 1.63 -21.34
N GLU A 243 15.03 2.11 -20.51
CA GLU A 243 14.96 3.51 -20.04
C GLU A 243 15.15 3.53 -18.52
N PRO A 244 16.31 3.99 -18.00
CA PRO A 244 16.51 4.08 -16.57
C PRO A 244 15.56 5.10 -15.96
N MET A 245 14.90 4.72 -14.86
CA MET A 245 14.02 5.61 -14.11
C MET A 245 14.83 6.76 -13.50
N PRO A 246 14.34 8.02 -13.56
CA PRO A 246 14.99 9.11 -12.87
C PRO A 246 15.02 8.85 -11.36
N SER A 247 16.14 9.19 -10.71
CA SER A 247 16.39 8.88 -9.30
C SER A 247 15.44 9.53 -8.27
N TRP A 248 14.49 10.33 -8.72
CA TRP A 248 13.48 11.01 -7.89
C TRP A 248 12.06 10.50 -8.16
N VAL A 249 11.90 9.56 -9.10
CA VAL A 249 10.60 8.97 -9.46
C VAL A 249 10.48 7.60 -8.80
N PRO A 250 9.45 7.36 -7.97
CA PRO A 250 9.19 6.03 -7.41
C PRO A 250 8.88 4.98 -8.49
N ASP A 251 9.49 3.81 -8.39
CA ASP A 251 9.13 2.66 -9.20
C ASP A 251 8.04 1.82 -8.52
N TRP A 252 6.78 2.08 -8.86
CA TRP A 252 5.62 1.37 -8.30
C TRP A 252 5.53 -0.12 -8.70
N ARG A 253 6.49 -0.66 -9.46
CA ARG A 253 6.67 -2.12 -9.64
C ARG A 253 7.16 -2.79 -8.35
N GLU A 254 8.00 -2.12 -7.56
CA GLU A 254 8.50 -2.68 -6.29
C GLU A 254 7.36 -2.73 -5.27
N GLU A 255 7.01 -3.94 -4.83
CA GLU A 255 5.85 -4.22 -3.98
C GLU A 255 6.15 -4.03 -2.50
N LYS A 256 7.43 -4.02 -2.11
CA LYS A 256 7.84 -3.80 -0.73
C LYS A 256 7.41 -2.41 -0.27
N PRO A 257 6.95 -2.27 0.98
CA PRO A 257 6.80 -0.95 1.59
C PRO A 257 8.19 -0.31 1.69
N LEU A 258 8.39 0.79 0.95
CA LEU A 258 9.68 1.48 0.86
C LEU A 258 9.67 2.82 1.59
N GLY A 259 10.88 3.31 1.88
CA GLY A 259 11.13 4.62 2.46
C GLY A 259 10.77 4.77 3.94
N LEU A 260 10.72 6.02 4.41
CA LEU A 260 10.45 6.37 5.82
C LEU A 260 9.04 5.96 6.29
N ARG A 261 8.14 5.60 5.37
CA ARG A 261 6.78 5.14 5.71
C ARG A 261 6.69 3.64 5.96
N GLY A 262 7.62 2.83 5.44
CA GLY A 262 7.70 1.40 5.77
C GLY A 262 7.98 1.12 7.25
N THR A 263 8.50 2.10 7.98
CA THR A 263 8.85 2.02 9.41
C THR A 263 7.80 2.65 10.33
N GLY A 264 6.72 3.24 9.79
CA GLY A 264 5.62 3.79 10.60
C GLY A 264 5.93 5.10 11.32
N TYR A 265 6.97 5.84 10.91
CA TYR A 265 7.28 7.14 11.50
C TYR A 265 6.18 8.16 11.22
N ALA A 266 5.88 8.98 12.23
CA ALA A 266 5.06 10.17 12.05
C ALA A 266 5.76 11.13 11.08
N ARG A 267 4.97 11.87 10.29
CA ARG A 267 5.53 12.93 9.46
C ARG A 267 6.13 14.01 10.34
N TYR A 268 7.34 14.43 10.00
CA TYR A 268 7.99 15.58 10.62
C TYR A 268 8.18 16.67 9.58
N TRP A 269 7.87 17.91 9.95
CA TRP A 269 7.95 19.09 9.10
C TRP A 269 9.19 19.90 9.45
N ALA A 270 10.36 19.39 9.05
CA ALA A 270 11.64 20.01 9.39
C ALA A 270 11.80 21.43 8.83
N ALA A 271 11.10 21.76 7.75
CA ALA A 271 11.15 23.06 7.09
C ALA A 271 9.96 24.00 7.44
N GLY A 272 9.12 23.63 8.42
CA GLY A 272 7.85 24.31 8.70
C GLY A 272 6.69 23.74 7.88
N GLU A 273 5.51 24.37 7.97
CA GLU A 273 4.25 23.85 7.43
C GLU A 273 4.10 24.00 5.90
N GLU A 274 4.89 24.88 5.28
CA GLU A 274 4.79 25.20 3.84
C GLU A 274 6.13 25.06 3.12
N LEU A 275 6.07 24.67 1.84
CA LEU A 275 7.25 24.71 0.96
C LEU A 275 7.63 26.16 0.66
N THR A 276 8.73 26.62 1.25
CA THR A 276 9.31 27.93 0.94
C THR A 276 9.84 28.03 -0.49
N GLN A 277 10.10 26.89 -1.15
CA GLN A 277 10.51 26.81 -2.54
C GLN A 277 9.91 25.59 -3.24
N ARG A 278 9.36 25.79 -4.43
CA ARG A 278 8.81 24.72 -5.26
C ARG A 278 9.93 23.97 -6.01
N PRO A 279 9.75 22.66 -6.25
CA PRO A 279 10.64 21.91 -7.14
C PRO A 279 10.65 22.48 -8.55
N VAL A 280 11.83 22.52 -9.18
CA VAL A 280 11.98 22.83 -10.61
C VAL A 280 12.26 21.53 -11.35
N ILE A 281 11.38 21.18 -12.29
CA ILE A 281 11.46 19.92 -13.03
C ILE A 281 11.75 20.21 -14.51
N ASP A 282 12.88 19.72 -15.02
CA ASP A 282 13.15 19.66 -16.45
C ASP A 282 12.70 18.31 -16.99
N ARG A 283 11.65 18.32 -17.83
CA ARG A 283 11.05 17.10 -18.38
C ARG A 283 11.92 16.43 -19.43
N LEU A 284 12.72 17.20 -20.18
CA LEU A 284 13.58 16.68 -21.24
C LEU A 284 14.85 16.09 -20.63
N ALA A 285 15.48 16.81 -19.70
CA ALA A 285 16.65 16.32 -18.98
C ALA A 285 16.30 15.27 -17.91
N SER A 286 15.01 15.12 -17.57
CA SER A 286 14.52 14.26 -16.48
C SER A 286 15.15 14.59 -15.12
N THR A 287 15.42 15.87 -14.86
CA THR A 287 16.05 16.35 -13.63
C THR A 287 15.05 17.04 -12.72
N LEU A 288 15.19 16.79 -11.42
CA LEU A 288 14.49 17.49 -10.34
C LEU A 288 15.51 18.35 -9.60
N THR A 289 15.28 19.67 -9.56
CA THR A 289 16.10 20.61 -8.81
C THR A 289 15.35 21.07 -7.57
N LEU A 290 15.98 20.91 -6.41
CA LEU A 290 15.50 21.35 -5.10
C LEU A 290 16.55 22.25 -4.45
N LYS A 291 16.11 23.16 -3.59
CA LYS A 291 17.00 23.88 -2.68
C LYS A 291 16.94 23.24 -1.30
N GLY A 292 18.11 22.99 -0.72
CA GLY A 292 18.24 22.44 0.62
C GLY A 292 19.39 23.11 1.36
N LEU A 293 19.49 22.80 2.65
CA LEU A 293 20.62 23.17 3.49
C LEU A 293 21.42 21.89 3.80
N LYS A 294 22.75 21.94 3.60
CA LYS A 294 23.63 20.88 4.10
C LYS A 294 23.67 21.01 5.63
N LEU A 295 23.07 20.04 6.32
CA LEU A 295 23.06 20.01 7.79
C LEU A 295 24.38 19.47 8.34
N ASP A 296 24.78 18.28 7.89
CA ASP A 296 26.01 17.61 8.33
C ASP A 296 26.40 16.50 7.33
N GLU A 297 27.51 15.82 7.59
CA GLU A 297 27.97 14.62 6.89
C GLU A 297 27.76 13.37 7.75
N ILE A 298 27.33 12.27 7.12
CA ILE A 298 27.18 11.00 7.81
C ILE A 298 28.58 10.48 8.15
N SER A 299 28.94 10.53 9.43
CA SER A 299 30.26 10.07 9.89
C SER A 299 30.36 8.54 10.00
N ARG A 300 29.27 7.87 10.36
CA ARG A 300 29.20 6.41 10.59
C ARG A 300 27.82 5.88 10.23
N THR A 301 27.78 4.65 9.74
CA THR A 301 26.56 3.88 9.47
C THR A 301 26.62 2.54 10.20
N GLY A 302 25.50 2.09 10.74
CA GLY A 302 25.36 0.73 11.27
C GLY A 302 24.97 -0.25 10.18
N GLU A 303 24.72 -1.49 10.58
CA GLU A 303 24.25 -2.56 9.70
C GLU A 303 22.85 -2.24 9.15
N THR A 304 22.64 -2.62 7.90
CA THR A 304 21.32 -2.64 7.27
C THR A 304 20.40 -3.64 7.95
N LYS A 305 19.08 -3.46 7.80
CA LYS A 305 18.09 -4.42 8.28
C LYS A 305 18.34 -5.84 7.76
N TYR A 306 18.80 -5.96 6.51
CA TYR A 306 19.10 -7.26 5.91
C TYR A 306 20.29 -7.93 6.60
N GLU A 307 21.37 -7.19 6.87
CA GLU A 307 22.53 -7.71 7.58
C GLU A 307 22.19 -8.13 9.01
N VAL A 308 21.32 -7.38 9.69
CA VAL A 308 20.88 -7.70 11.06
C VAL A 308 20.04 -8.97 11.11
N PHE A 309 19.09 -9.16 10.18
CA PHE A 309 18.08 -10.23 10.28
C PHE A 309 18.25 -11.38 9.27
N GLY A 310 19.14 -11.25 8.29
CA GLY A 310 19.29 -12.20 7.18
C GLY A 310 20.24 -13.35 7.43
N SER A 311 21.12 -13.25 8.43
CA SER A 311 22.34 -14.09 8.54
C SER A 311 22.44 -14.89 9.85
N GLY A 312 21.31 -15.25 10.46
CA GLY A 312 21.27 -15.99 11.73
C GLY A 312 20.64 -15.19 12.89
N PRO A 313 21.03 -15.46 14.16
CA PRO A 313 20.58 -14.67 15.29
C PRO A 313 20.87 -13.18 15.07
N PRO A 314 19.94 -12.26 15.38
CA PRO A 314 20.14 -10.85 15.13
C PRO A 314 21.41 -10.32 15.81
N SER A 315 22.26 -9.66 15.02
CA SER A 315 23.53 -9.07 15.48
C SER A 315 23.64 -7.63 14.98
N PHE A 316 24.13 -6.73 15.83
CA PHE A 316 24.19 -5.28 15.57
C PHE A 316 25.43 -4.57 16.15
N PRO A 317 26.65 -5.14 16.03
CA PRO A 317 27.87 -4.54 16.59
C PRO A 317 28.14 -3.10 16.10
N GLY A 318 27.92 -2.78 14.83
CA GLY A 318 28.10 -1.44 14.29
C GLY A 318 27.16 -0.41 14.91
N TRP A 319 25.89 -0.78 15.12
CA TRP A 319 24.96 0.05 15.90
C TRP A 319 25.39 0.20 17.37
N ALA A 320 25.88 -0.87 18.00
CA ALA A 320 26.39 -0.80 19.37
C ALA A 320 27.61 0.13 19.48
N ASP A 321 28.53 0.09 18.51
CA ASP A 321 29.69 0.97 18.43
C ASP A 321 29.29 2.44 18.25
N ILE A 322 28.29 2.71 17.39
CA ILE A 322 27.74 4.06 17.25
C ILE A 322 27.19 4.54 18.59
N LEU A 323 26.27 3.80 19.21
CA LEU A 323 25.63 4.20 20.47
C LEU A 323 26.64 4.38 21.63
N THR A 324 27.63 3.50 21.73
CA THR A 324 28.67 3.58 22.77
C THR A 324 29.70 4.68 22.51
N SER A 325 29.80 5.19 21.28
CA SER A 325 30.63 6.34 20.94
C SER A 325 29.93 7.69 21.13
N LEU A 326 28.59 7.71 21.25
CA LEU A 326 27.83 8.96 21.41
C LEU A 326 28.14 9.62 22.76
N PRO A 327 28.13 10.96 22.86
CA PRO A 327 28.29 11.68 24.12
C PRO A 327 27.28 11.23 25.19
N PRO A 328 27.59 11.35 26.49
CA PRO A 328 26.70 10.94 27.57
C PRO A 328 25.28 11.56 27.50
N SER A 329 25.13 12.75 26.92
CA SER A 329 23.84 13.42 26.71
C SER A 329 22.85 12.61 25.85
N TYR A 330 23.35 11.76 24.96
CA TYR A 330 22.53 10.85 24.13
C TYR A 330 22.27 9.49 24.80
N ARG A 331 22.90 9.20 25.95
CA ARG A 331 22.74 7.95 26.70
C ARG A 331 21.66 8.03 27.78
N GLY A 332 21.02 9.19 27.93
CA GLY A 332 20.03 9.48 28.97
C GLY A 332 18.59 9.20 28.53
N MET A 333 18.09 8.00 28.83
CA MET A 333 16.71 7.80 29.28
C MET A 333 16.75 6.82 30.46
N ARG A 334 17.37 7.23 31.57
CA ARG A 334 16.95 6.70 32.86
C ARG A 334 15.58 7.33 33.13
N ARG A 335 14.55 6.49 33.19
CA ARG A 335 13.34 6.88 33.92
C ARG A 335 13.81 7.12 35.34
N ASP A 336 13.77 8.37 35.79
CA ASP A 336 13.78 8.66 37.21
C ASP A 336 12.50 8.04 37.78
N THR A 337 12.62 6.81 38.25
CA THR A 337 11.67 6.20 39.17
C THR A 337 12.11 6.57 40.57
N ASP A 338 11.47 7.59 41.12
CA ASP A 338 11.23 7.71 42.56
C ASP A 338 9.82 7.19 42.88
#